data_AF-A0A7X6HTG2-F1
#
_entry.id   AF-A0A7X6HTG2-F1
#
_cell.length_a   1.000
_cell.length_b   1.000
_cell.length_c   1.000
_cell.angle_alpha   90.00
_cell.angle_beta   90.00
_cell.angle_gamma   90.00
#
_symmetry.space_group_name_H-M   'P 1'
#
loop_
_entity.id
_entity.type
_entity.pdbx_description
1 polymer ?
#
loop_
_entity_poly.entity_id
_entity_poly.type
_entity_poly.pdbx_seq_one_letter_code
_entity_poly.pdbx_strand_id
1 'polypeptide(L)'
;MPRSLRLRLQYIPAVKSSLLRNGFPSQKILAEDLGIAQSTVSHFLNGKPVDYANFIEICRGLNQEWRDIADFESQSPPDEVLPKSVKIAIAQSTQHNTLVQQFHQAFTAASHEVFLVNKNSKDYSYLKNCDYLLLPIDSESAASEMIVEQVQLAKELHSLNYHKPAILPICIELNTPISFDLLHYLAEIPIWHWRGTGDPSNLISEVFTVIQEGRTSLNPDCELAVNLTNITNTKQSIIQPLPAAAPEVPGGQVDLASALYIDRPPIESRCYETIGQPGALIRIKAPRQMGKTSLMARILHHAEQQGSRTVALSFQLANKRVFANSDTFLQWFCASIGQELGMLEQLPKCWELADLIGSNQCCKAYIEQYLLSESSPPLTLGLDECDRLFESPEIADDFFGLLRALHEEAKRRDIWKKFRLIVVHSTEVYIPLDVNKSPFNVGLPIELPEFNLQQVQDLAKRYGLNWSAREVAELMGLVGGNPYLVRLGMYHICRQDLTLDRLVQESATEAGIYSDHLRRHLWNLEKYAELMEAMGEVANASQPVRLKSELGFKLNSMGLVKLQGNSCSPRCKLYAEYFRDRLSQP
;
A
#
# COMPACT_ATOMS: atom_id res chain seq x y z
N MET A 1 -21.53 21.97 -14.37
CA MET A 1 -22.36 22.72 -13.40
C MET A 1 -21.46 23.15 -12.25
N PRO A 2 -21.72 24.29 -11.57
CA PRO A 2 -20.85 24.78 -10.49
C PRO A 2 -20.73 23.72 -9.38
N ARG A 3 -19.49 23.41 -8.95
CA ARG A 3 -19.22 22.41 -7.89
C ARG A 3 -19.82 22.82 -6.53
N SER A 4 -19.95 24.11 -6.29
CA SER A 4 -20.59 24.66 -5.09
C SER A 4 -21.48 25.86 -5.44
N LEU A 5 -22.61 25.99 -4.78
CA LEU A 5 -23.54 27.11 -4.90
C LEU A 5 -23.61 27.89 -3.58
N ARG A 6 -23.94 29.17 -3.67
CA ARG A 6 -24.26 30.02 -2.50
C ARG A 6 -25.62 30.66 -2.70
N LEU A 7 -26.29 30.97 -1.59
CA LEU A 7 -27.51 31.77 -1.63
C LEU A 7 -27.14 33.21 -1.99
N ARG A 8 -27.91 33.82 -2.89
CA ARG A 8 -27.88 35.27 -3.09
C ARG A 8 -28.23 35.96 -1.77
N LEU A 9 -27.44 36.98 -1.40
CA LEU A 9 -27.53 37.65 -0.10
C LEU A 9 -28.96 38.14 0.23
N GLN A 10 -29.71 38.59 -0.77
CA GLN A 10 -31.08 39.10 -0.62
C GLN A 10 -32.12 38.04 -0.18
N TYR A 11 -31.87 36.74 -0.41
CA TYR A 11 -32.82 35.67 -0.06
C TYR A 11 -32.51 35.00 1.29
N ILE A 12 -31.37 35.30 1.92
CA ILE A 12 -30.97 34.70 3.20
C ILE A 12 -32.04 34.87 4.30
N PRO A 13 -32.65 36.05 4.51
CA PRO A 13 -33.71 36.21 5.53
C PRO A 13 -34.97 35.39 5.22
N ALA A 14 -35.33 35.26 3.94
CA ALA A 14 -36.50 34.49 3.50
C ALA A 14 -36.30 32.98 3.71
N VAL A 15 -35.10 32.48 3.42
CA VAL A 15 -34.73 31.06 3.62
C VAL A 15 -34.57 30.73 5.11
N LYS A 16 -34.00 31.63 5.92
CA LYS A 16 -33.95 31.40 7.39
C LYS A 16 -35.34 31.33 8.03
N SER A 17 -36.29 32.12 7.54
CA SER A 17 -37.68 32.08 8.02
C SER A 17 -38.50 30.91 7.46
N SER A 18 -38.00 30.17 6.46
CA SER A 18 -38.68 28.98 5.93
C SER A 18 -38.41 27.72 6.77
N LEU A 19 -37.36 27.69 7.61
CA LEU A 19 -37.09 26.60 8.56
C LEU A 19 -38.31 26.26 9.42
N LEU A 20 -38.80 27.24 10.18
CA LEU A 20 -39.95 27.04 11.08
C LEU A 20 -41.25 26.77 10.31
N ARG A 21 -41.40 27.38 9.13
CA ARG A 21 -42.61 27.22 8.29
C ARG A 21 -42.73 25.83 7.67
N ASN A 22 -41.61 25.15 7.44
CA ASN A 22 -41.57 23.78 6.93
C ASN A 22 -41.38 22.74 8.04
N GLY A 23 -41.67 23.08 9.29
CA GLY A 23 -41.70 22.12 10.40
C GLY A 23 -40.35 21.79 11.03
N PHE A 24 -39.29 22.57 10.76
CA PHE A 24 -37.97 22.39 11.37
C PHE A 24 -37.73 23.41 12.50
N PRO A 25 -37.77 23.00 13.79
CA PRO A 25 -37.58 23.89 14.93
C PRO A 25 -36.16 24.47 15.03
N SER A 26 -35.18 23.81 14.44
CA SER A 26 -33.77 24.22 14.46
C SER A 26 -32.99 23.68 13.26
N GLN A 27 -31.83 24.28 12.99
CA GLN A 27 -30.90 23.83 11.93
C GLN A 27 -30.37 22.41 12.18
N LYS A 28 -30.29 21.99 13.46
CA LYS A 28 -29.83 20.65 13.84
C LYS A 28 -30.83 19.58 13.40
N ILE A 29 -32.12 19.82 13.59
CA ILE A 29 -33.18 18.89 13.20
C ILE A 29 -33.25 18.76 11.67
N LEU A 30 -33.10 19.87 10.93
CA LEU A 30 -33.00 19.83 9.46
C LEU A 30 -31.77 19.04 8.99
N ALA A 31 -30.64 19.19 9.68
CA ALA A 31 -29.41 18.47 9.37
C ALA A 31 -29.56 16.95 9.60
N GLU A 32 -30.18 16.56 10.71
CA GLU A 32 -30.48 15.16 11.05
C GLU A 32 -31.47 14.53 10.04
N ASP A 33 -32.54 15.25 9.68
CA ASP A 33 -33.56 14.78 8.74
C ASP A 33 -33.00 14.56 7.32
N LEU A 34 -32.11 15.46 6.88
CA LEU A 34 -31.49 15.38 5.55
C LEU A 34 -30.24 14.49 5.53
N GLY A 35 -29.76 14.00 6.68
CA GLY A 35 -28.49 13.25 6.77
C GLY A 35 -27.25 14.08 6.39
N ILE A 36 -27.32 15.40 6.53
CA ILE A 36 -26.25 16.35 6.17
C ILE A 36 -25.61 16.91 7.46
N ALA A 37 -24.31 17.20 7.45
CA ALA A 37 -23.66 17.83 8.60
C ALA A 37 -24.31 19.18 8.97
N GLN A 38 -24.54 19.42 10.26
CA GLN A 38 -25.11 20.68 10.77
C GLN A 38 -24.31 21.92 10.33
N SER A 39 -22.99 21.79 10.23
CA SER A 39 -22.09 22.84 9.71
C SER A 39 -22.42 23.23 8.27
N THR A 40 -22.78 22.26 7.43
CA THR A 40 -23.19 22.47 6.03
C THR A 40 -24.52 23.20 5.93
N VAL A 41 -25.51 22.82 6.76
CA VAL A 41 -26.79 23.54 6.86
C VAL A 41 -26.59 24.97 7.35
N SER A 42 -25.70 25.17 8.35
CA SER A 42 -25.32 26.50 8.83
C SER A 42 -24.62 27.33 7.75
N HIS A 43 -23.73 26.73 6.95
CA HIS A 43 -23.08 27.41 5.82
C HIS A 43 -24.10 27.85 4.77
N PHE A 44 -25.03 26.97 4.39
CA PHE A 44 -26.11 27.29 3.46
C PHE A 44 -26.93 28.48 3.95
N LEU A 45 -27.45 28.41 5.18
CA LEU A 45 -28.31 29.45 5.75
C LEU A 45 -27.60 30.79 5.95
N ASN A 46 -26.26 30.80 5.99
CA ASN A 46 -25.47 32.02 6.10
C ASN A 46 -24.89 32.50 4.75
N GLY A 47 -25.33 31.92 3.63
CA GLY A 47 -24.90 32.34 2.29
C GLY A 47 -23.46 31.98 1.94
N LYS A 48 -22.86 31.03 2.66
CA LYS A 48 -21.54 30.48 2.31
C LYS A 48 -21.69 29.44 1.20
N PRO A 49 -20.66 29.21 0.37
CA PRO A 49 -20.68 28.16 -0.63
C PRO A 49 -20.88 26.79 0.02
N VAL A 50 -21.80 26.01 -0.54
CA VAL A 50 -22.09 24.63 -0.17
C VAL A 50 -22.06 23.79 -1.44
N ASP A 51 -21.61 22.54 -1.32
CA ASP A 51 -21.63 21.57 -2.42
C ASP A 51 -23.00 21.55 -3.13
N TYR A 52 -22.99 21.43 -4.45
CA TYR A 52 -24.20 21.50 -5.29
C TYR A 52 -25.29 20.51 -4.85
N ALA A 53 -24.93 19.26 -4.53
CA ALA A 53 -25.90 18.26 -4.12
C ALA A 53 -26.53 18.61 -2.76
N ASN A 54 -25.70 19.01 -1.80
CA ASN A 54 -26.17 19.48 -0.50
C ASN A 54 -27.03 20.75 -0.60
N PHE A 55 -26.67 21.69 -1.50
CA PHE A 55 -27.44 22.90 -1.74
C PHE A 55 -28.85 22.58 -2.23
N ILE A 56 -28.98 21.64 -3.18
CA ILE A 56 -30.29 21.19 -3.70
C ILE A 56 -31.09 20.45 -2.64
N GLU A 57 -30.48 19.53 -1.89
CA GLU A 57 -31.17 18.78 -0.85
C GLU A 57 -31.71 19.70 0.24
N ILE A 58 -30.93 20.70 0.67
CA ILE A 58 -31.40 21.68 1.66
C ILE A 58 -32.52 22.56 1.08
N CYS A 59 -32.45 22.96 -0.21
CA CYS A 59 -33.53 23.69 -0.86
C CYS A 59 -34.81 22.85 -0.96
N ARG A 60 -34.70 21.56 -1.28
CA ARG A 60 -35.83 20.63 -1.34
C ARG A 60 -36.47 20.45 0.04
N GLY A 61 -35.67 20.24 1.08
CA GLY A 61 -36.15 20.14 2.46
C GLY A 61 -36.86 21.42 2.95
N LEU A 62 -36.44 22.59 2.48
CA LEU A 62 -37.06 23.89 2.79
C LEU A 62 -38.14 24.34 1.80
N ASN A 63 -38.52 23.47 0.85
CA ASN A 63 -39.47 23.74 -0.21
C ASN A 63 -39.18 25.06 -0.96
N GLN A 64 -37.93 25.23 -1.40
CA GLN A 64 -37.44 26.38 -2.16
C GLN A 64 -36.93 25.93 -3.54
N GLU A 65 -37.24 26.71 -4.57
CA GLU A 65 -36.68 26.50 -5.91
C GLU A 65 -35.23 27.01 -5.95
N TRP A 66 -34.28 26.08 -5.97
CA TRP A 66 -32.85 26.40 -5.84
C TRP A 66 -32.35 27.35 -6.93
N ARG A 67 -32.95 27.34 -8.14
CA ARG A 67 -32.58 28.22 -9.26
C ARG A 67 -32.94 29.69 -9.04
N ASP A 68 -33.94 29.96 -8.21
CA ASP A 68 -34.39 31.33 -7.97
C ASP A 68 -33.52 32.04 -6.93
N ILE A 69 -32.88 31.26 -6.05
CA ILE A 69 -32.14 31.74 -4.89
C ILE A 69 -30.62 31.53 -5.00
N ALA A 70 -30.17 30.66 -5.90
CA ALA A 70 -28.75 30.42 -6.15
C ALA A 70 -28.11 31.58 -6.92
N ASP A 71 -26.89 31.91 -6.51
CA ASP A 71 -26.02 32.83 -7.21
C ASP A 71 -25.22 32.09 -8.29
N PHE A 72 -25.41 32.47 -9.55
CA PHE A 72 -24.83 31.83 -10.73
C PHE A 72 -23.73 32.66 -11.40
N GLU A 73 -23.45 33.86 -10.89
CA GLU A 73 -22.40 34.71 -11.47
C GLU A 73 -21.01 34.15 -11.12
N SER A 74 -20.45 33.42 -12.07
CA SER A 74 -19.06 32.97 -12.06
C SER A 74 -18.12 34.08 -12.55
N GLN A 75 -17.15 34.45 -11.69
CA GLN A 75 -15.88 35.18 -11.94
C GLN A 75 -15.89 36.73 -11.99
N SER A 76 -15.56 37.34 -10.82
CA SER A 76 -14.69 38.52 -10.52
C SER A 76 -14.81 39.89 -11.24
N PRO A 77 -14.61 41.01 -10.52
CA PRO A 77 -13.83 42.16 -11.00
C PRO A 77 -12.44 42.23 -10.31
N PRO A 78 -11.50 43.04 -10.82
CA PRO A 78 -10.06 42.79 -10.76
C PRO A 78 -9.48 43.24 -9.41
N ASP A 79 -9.26 42.29 -8.52
CA ASP A 79 -8.21 42.50 -7.53
C ASP A 79 -6.87 42.34 -8.24
N GLU A 80 -6.02 43.31 -8.01
CA GLU A 80 -4.70 43.51 -8.55
C GLU A 80 -3.95 42.22 -8.85
N VAL A 81 -3.27 42.21 -10.00
CA VAL A 81 -2.20 41.25 -10.33
C VAL A 81 -1.12 41.36 -9.27
N LEU A 82 -1.32 40.64 -8.18
CA LEU A 82 -0.25 40.03 -7.42
C LEU A 82 -0.33 38.56 -7.81
N PRO A 83 0.71 37.98 -8.43
CA PRO A 83 0.71 36.55 -8.67
C PRO A 83 0.46 35.88 -7.32
N LYS A 84 -0.63 35.11 -7.20
CA LYS A 84 -0.81 34.25 -6.04
C LYS A 84 0.46 33.42 -5.97
N SER A 85 1.32 33.72 -4.99
CA SER A 85 2.52 32.93 -4.79
C SER A 85 2.05 31.52 -4.44
N VAL A 86 2.32 30.59 -5.34
CA VAL A 86 1.96 29.19 -5.23
C VAL A 86 3.16 28.47 -4.66
N LYS A 87 2.90 27.52 -3.78
CA LYS A 87 3.93 26.69 -3.15
C LYS A 87 4.15 25.44 -3.99
N ILE A 88 5.28 25.35 -4.67
CA ILE A 88 5.57 24.27 -5.62
C ILE A 88 6.71 23.42 -5.06
N ALA A 89 6.45 22.15 -4.80
CA ALA A 89 7.48 21.17 -4.49
C ALA A 89 7.96 20.49 -5.77
N ILE A 90 9.27 20.48 -6.02
CA ILE A 90 9.87 19.78 -7.17
C ILE A 90 10.78 18.67 -6.65
N ALA A 91 10.46 17.42 -6.98
CA ALA A 91 11.30 16.28 -6.64
C ALA A 91 12.58 16.27 -7.49
N GLN A 92 13.76 16.25 -6.84
CA GLN A 92 15.06 16.31 -7.51
C GLN A 92 15.40 15.01 -8.25
N SER A 93 15.88 15.08 -9.49
CA SER A 93 16.42 13.93 -10.23
C SER A 93 17.94 14.04 -10.32
N THR A 94 18.65 12.98 -9.92
CA THR A 94 20.11 12.82 -10.05
C THR A 94 20.58 12.92 -11.50
N GLN A 95 19.81 12.36 -12.43
CA GLN A 95 20.11 12.32 -13.87
C GLN A 95 19.67 13.61 -14.62
N HIS A 96 18.64 14.30 -14.14
CA HIS A 96 18.07 15.48 -14.83
C HIS A 96 18.05 16.75 -13.96
N ASN A 97 19.12 16.99 -13.20
CA ASN A 97 19.28 18.18 -12.37
C ASN A 97 19.18 19.49 -13.17
N THR A 98 19.62 19.52 -14.43
CA THR A 98 19.53 20.70 -15.29
C THR A 98 18.07 21.11 -15.57
N LEU A 99 17.18 20.14 -15.82
CA LEU A 99 15.75 20.40 -16.05
C LEU A 99 15.06 20.87 -14.76
N VAL A 100 15.36 20.23 -13.63
CA VAL A 100 14.84 20.64 -12.31
C VAL A 100 15.29 22.06 -11.95
N GLN A 101 16.54 22.41 -12.26
CA GLN A 101 17.05 23.78 -12.07
C GLN A 101 16.37 24.80 -13.00
N GLN A 102 16.04 24.43 -14.24
CA GLN A 102 15.30 25.29 -15.16
C GLN A 102 13.86 25.53 -14.68
N PHE A 103 13.16 24.49 -14.20
CA PHE A 103 11.84 24.66 -13.55
C PHE A 103 11.93 25.57 -12.33
N HIS A 104 12.93 25.35 -11.47
CA HIS A 104 13.16 26.19 -10.30
C HIS A 104 13.38 27.66 -10.70
N GLN A 105 14.29 27.93 -11.64
CA GLN A 105 14.56 29.28 -12.13
C GLN A 105 13.32 29.94 -12.74
N ALA A 106 12.54 29.21 -13.54
CA ALA A 106 11.33 29.72 -14.18
C ALA A 106 10.24 30.07 -13.16
N PHE A 107 9.96 29.19 -12.19
CA PHE A 107 8.94 29.44 -11.18
C PHE A 107 9.35 30.51 -10.16
N THR A 108 10.63 30.56 -9.78
CA THR A 108 11.15 31.64 -8.92
C THR A 108 11.10 33.00 -9.63
N ALA A 109 11.45 33.07 -10.93
CA ALA A 109 11.33 34.30 -11.71
C ALA A 109 9.87 34.79 -11.82
N ALA A 110 8.90 33.87 -11.78
CA ALA A 110 7.48 34.16 -11.75
C ALA A 110 6.90 34.43 -10.33
N SER A 111 7.76 34.61 -9.32
CA SER A 111 7.38 34.94 -7.93
C SER A 111 6.61 33.83 -7.17
N HIS A 112 6.81 32.57 -7.53
CA HIS A 112 6.30 31.41 -6.78
C HIS A 112 7.31 30.92 -5.71
N GLU A 113 6.82 30.32 -4.64
CA GLU A 113 7.64 29.72 -3.58
C GLU A 113 7.98 28.28 -3.97
N VAL A 114 9.23 28.01 -4.32
CA VAL A 114 9.67 26.71 -4.84
C VAL A 114 10.50 25.96 -3.81
N PHE A 115 10.11 24.73 -3.49
CA PHE A 115 10.82 23.81 -2.61
C PHE A 115 11.48 22.72 -3.44
N LEU A 116 12.82 22.68 -3.45
CA LEU A 116 13.54 21.53 -4.00
C LEU A 116 13.52 20.41 -2.97
N VAL A 117 12.92 19.29 -3.35
CA VAL A 117 12.76 18.13 -2.49
C VAL A 117 13.76 17.08 -2.90
N ASN A 118 14.61 16.67 -1.97
CA ASN A 118 15.47 15.52 -2.19
C ASN A 118 14.61 14.26 -2.18
N LYS A 119 14.63 13.49 -3.29
CA LYS A 119 13.91 12.21 -3.44
C LYS A 119 14.26 11.21 -2.32
N ASN A 120 15.42 11.38 -1.66
CA ASN A 120 15.89 10.53 -0.58
C ASN A 120 15.61 11.09 0.84
N SER A 121 14.92 12.23 0.96
CA SER A 121 14.57 12.81 2.26
C SER A 121 13.29 12.21 2.84
N LYS A 122 13.28 11.97 4.16
CA LYS A 122 12.18 11.37 4.93
C LYS A 122 11.22 12.42 5.53
N ASP A 123 11.46 13.70 5.24
CA ASP A 123 10.65 14.79 5.72
C ASP A 123 9.60 15.17 4.68
N TYR A 124 8.38 14.64 4.83
CA TYR A 124 7.24 14.95 3.97
C TYR A 124 6.43 16.17 4.46
N SER A 125 6.97 16.96 5.41
CA SER A 125 6.27 18.15 5.92
C SER A 125 5.97 19.18 4.83
N TYR A 126 6.81 19.23 3.78
CA TYR A 126 6.59 20.06 2.61
C TYR A 126 5.29 19.72 1.87
N LEU A 127 4.84 18.45 1.88
CA LEU A 127 3.60 18.04 1.19
C LEU A 127 2.35 18.68 1.79
N LYS A 128 2.38 19.00 3.09
CA LYS A 128 1.28 19.71 3.78
C LYS A 128 1.23 21.20 3.43
N ASN A 129 2.37 21.73 2.99
CA ASN A 129 2.57 23.15 2.74
C ASN A 129 2.71 23.47 1.25
N CYS A 130 2.67 22.49 0.34
CA CYS A 130 2.71 22.73 -1.10
C CYS A 130 1.33 22.63 -1.74
N ASP A 131 1.10 23.47 -2.74
CA ASP A 131 -0.08 23.45 -3.60
C ASP A 131 0.09 22.48 -4.77
N TYR A 132 1.33 22.33 -5.27
CA TYR A 132 1.69 21.45 -6.37
C TYR A 132 2.91 20.61 -6.03
N LEU A 133 2.87 19.35 -6.45
CA LEU A 133 4.00 18.44 -6.45
C LEU A 133 4.36 18.11 -7.89
N LEU A 134 5.47 18.67 -8.37
CA LEU A 134 6.06 18.32 -9.66
C LEU A 134 6.95 17.08 -9.46
N LEU A 135 6.61 15.99 -10.16
CA LEU A 135 7.23 14.69 -9.97
C LEU A 135 7.92 14.19 -11.25
N PRO A 136 9.23 14.39 -11.39
CA PRO A 136 10.02 13.78 -12.46
C PRO A 136 10.18 12.27 -12.26
N ILE A 137 9.66 11.49 -13.20
CA ILE A 137 9.76 10.02 -13.26
C ILE A 137 10.80 9.66 -14.31
N ASP A 138 11.96 9.18 -13.88
CA ASP A 138 13.06 8.71 -14.72
C ASP A 138 13.28 7.21 -14.47
N SER A 139 14.26 6.61 -15.14
CA SER A 139 14.56 5.17 -15.00
C SER A 139 14.91 4.73 -13.57
N GLU A 140 15.38 5.64 -12.71
CA GLU A 140 15.71 5.39 -11.31
C GLU A 140 14.47 5.53 -10.40
N SER A 141 13.61 6.53 -10.65
CA SER A 141 12.38 6.74 -9.86
C SER A 141 11.18 5.90 -10.28
N ALA A 142 11.18 5.30 -11.47
CA ALA A 142 10.07 4.49 -12.00
C ALA A 142 9.67 3.31 -11.11
N ALA A 143 10.61 2.77 -10.31
CA ALA A 143 10.37 1.66 -9.39
C ALA A 143 10.70 1.99 -7.92
N SER A 144 10.89 3.27 -7.60
CA SER A 144 11.30 3.70 -6.26
C SER A 144 10.14 3.63 -5.26
N GLU A 145 10.30 2.85 -4.18
CA GLU A 145 9.34 2.78 -3.07
C GLU A 145 9.14 4.15 -2.39
N MET A 146 10.18 5.00 -2.36
CA MET A 146 10.07 6.36 -1.80
C MET A 146 9.16 7.26 -2.64
N ILE A 147 9.19 7.10 -3.97
CA ILE A 147 8.33 7.85 -4.89
C ILE A 147 6.89 7.34 -4.78
N VAL A 148 6.71 6.02 -4.63
CA VAL A 148 5.40 5.42 -4.33
C VAL A 148 4.83 5.99 -3.03
N GLU A 149 5.62 6.03 -1.96
CA GLU A 149 5.21 6.58 -0.66
C GLU A 149 4.91 8.08 -0.76
N GLN A 150 5.74 8.86 -1.46
CA GLN A 150 5.54 10.28 -1.68
C GLN A 150 4.23 10.56 -2.45
N VAL A 151 3.96 9.80 -3.52
CA VAL A 151 2.74 9.91 -4.32
C VAL A 151 1.53 9.45 -3.50
N GLN A 152 1.66 8.39 -2.71
CA GLN A 152 0.62 7.92 -1.81
C GLN A 152 0.25 9.00 -0.79
N LEU A 153 1.22 9.54 -0.07
CA LEU A 153 1.02 10.61 0.91
C LEU A 153 0.45 11.88 0.27
N ALA A 154 0.93 12.24 -0.92
CA ALA A 154 0.41 13.37 -1.68
C ALA A 154 -1.05 13.14 -2.09
N LYS A 155 -1.44 11.92 -2.51
CA LYS A 155 -2.82 11.58 -2.89
C LYS A 155 -3.74 11.55 -1.66
N GLU A 156 -3.26 11.03 -0.54
CA GLU A 156 -3.95 11.10 0.75
C GLU A 156 -4.20 12.55 1.16
N LEU A 157 -3.18 13.41 1.12
CA LEU A 157 -3.32 14.84 1.43
C LEU A 157 -4.23 15.56 0.43
N HIS A 158 -4.13 15.25 -0.86
CA HIS A 158 -4.98 15.79 -1.92
C HIS A 158 -6.46 15.52 -1.65
N SER A 159 -6.79 14.31 -1.17
CA SER A 159 -8.16 13.93 -0.78
C SER A 159 -8.66 14.65 0.48
N LEU A 160 -7.75 15.05 1.37
CA LEU A 160 -8.06 15.67 2.66
C LEU A 160 -8.07 17.21 2.61
N ASN A 161 -7.29 17.83 1.72
CA ASN A 161 -7.00 19.26 1.71
C ASN A 161 -7.42 19.95 0.40
N TYR A 162 -8.73 20.03 0.10
CA TYR A 162 -9.28 20.76 -1.06
C TYR A 162 -8.45 20.59 -2.36
N HIS A 163 -8.06 19.35 -2.68
CA HIS A 163 -7.26 19.01 -3.87
C HIS A 163 -5.80 19.52 -3.87
N LYS A 164 -5.15 19.59 -2.69
CA LYS A 164 -3.75 19.97 -2.55
C LYS A 164 -2.93 18.93 -1.74
N PRO A 165 -1.70 18.59 -2.17
CA PRO A 165 -1.05 19.06 -3.39
C PRO A 165 -1.61 18.40 -4.65
N ALA A 166 -1.67 19.14 -5.76
CA ALA A 166 -1.91 18.56 -7.08
C ALA A 166 -0.62 17.89 -7.58
N ILE A 167 -0.72 16.62 -8.00
CA ILE A 167 0.43 15.84 -8.45
C ILE A 167 0.57 15.98 -9.97
N LEU A 168 1.73 16.43 -10.43
CA LEU A 168 2.06 16.60 -11.84
C LEU A 168 3.21 15.65 -12.23
N PRO A 169 2.90 14.41 -12.66
CA PRO A 169 3.90 13.42 -13.04
C PRO A 169 4.46 13.69 -14.46
N ILE A 170 5.79 13.80 -14.56
CA ILE A 170 6.52 14.00 -15.82
C ILE A 170 7.52 12.86 -16.00
N CYS A 171 7.22 11.92 -16.89
CA CYS A 171 8.14 10.90 -17.36
C CYS A 171 9.23 11.51 -18.25
N ILE A 172 10.49 11.24 -17.94
CA ILE A 172 11.65 11.71 -18.69
C ILE A 172 12.37 10.50 -19.27
N GLU A 173 12.48 10.44 -20.61
CA GLU A 173 13.24 9.40 -21.35
C GLU A 173 12.99 7.97 -20.85
N LEU A 174 11.72 7.64 -20.57
CA LEU A 174 11.38 6.41 -19.85
C LEU A 174 11.40 5.19 -20.79
N ASN A 175 12.50 4.44 -20.76
CA ASN A 175 12.65 3.16 -21.48
C ASN A 175 12.37 1.93 -20.60
N THR A 176 12.04 2.14 -19.33
CA THR A 176 11.77 1.10 -18.32
C THR A 176 10.30 1.13 -17.89
N PRO A 177 9.67 -0.03 -17.61
CA PRO A 177 8.30 -0.06 -17.09
C PRO A 177 8.23 0.58 -15.70
N ILE A 178 7.19 1.40 -15.48
CA ILE A 178 6.86 1.96 -14.16
C ILE A 178 6.37 0.82 -13.26
N SER A 179 6.73 0.83 -11.97
CA SER A 179 6.26 -0.20 -11.02
C SER A 179 4.73 -0.23 -10.94
N PHE A 180 4.20 -1.41 -10.70
CA PHE A 180 2.75 -1.62 -10.60
C PHE A 180 2.12 -0.73 -9.52
N ASP A 181 2.80 -0.56 -8.38
CA ASP A 181 2.32 0.28 -7.28
C ASP A 181 2.27 1.76 -7.66
N LEU A 182 3.32 2.28 -8.30
CA LEU A 182 3.35 3.68 -8.76
C LEU A 182 2.30 3.92 -9.86
N LEU A 183 2.12 2.98 -10.77
CA LEU A 183 1.05 3.01 -11.78
C LEU A 183 -0.33 3.02 -11.15
N HIS A 184 -0.56 2.20 -10.12
CA HIS A 184 -1.84 2.14 -9.42
C HIS A 184 -2.19 3.49 -8.79
N TYR A 185 -1.25 4.15 -8.12
CA TYR A 185 -1.51 5.45 -7.51
C TYR A 185 -1.74 6.56 -8.54
N LEU A 186 -1.07 6.49 -9.69
CA LEU A 186 -1.17 7.45 -10.79
C LEU A 186 -2.29 7.15 -11.80
N ALA A 187 -3.05 6.07 -11.65
CA ALA A 187 -4.02 5.59 -12.65
C ALA A 187 -5.11 6.61 -13.05
N GLU A 188 -5.36 7.61 -12.20
CA GLU A 188 -6.37 8.66 -12.40
C GLU A 188 -5.75 10.02 -12.77
N ILE A 189 -4.42 10.08 -12.93
CA ILE A 189 -3.66 11.30 -13.18
C ILE A 189 -2.99 11.19 -14.56
N PRO A 190 -3.24 12.13 -15.49
CA PRO A 190 -2.56 12.13 -16.78
C PRO A 190 -1.04 12.22 -16.62
N ILE A 191 -0.31 11.26 -17.17
CA ILE A 191 1.16 11.23 -17.15
C ILE A 191 1.71 11.85 -18.44
N TRP A 192 2.70 12.73 -18.27
CA TRP A 192 3.34 13.43 -19.38
C TRP A 192 4.67 12.80 -19.73
N HIS A 193 4.95 12.63 -21.01
CA HIS A 193 6.21 12.05 -21.46
C HIS A 193 7.06 13.09 -22.17
N TRP A 194 8.21 13.42 -21.61
CA TRP A 194 9.25 14.22 -22.23
C TRP A 194 10.36 13.32 -22.78
N ARG A 195 10.53 13.31 -24.11
CA ARG A 195 11.50 12.46 -24.83
C ARG A 195 12.94 12.98 -24.81
N GLY A 196 13.23 14.05 -24.07
CA GLY A 196 14.56 14.67 -23.97
C GLY A 196 15.09 15.33 -25.26
N THR A 197 14.50 15.05 -26.42
CA THR A 197 14.87 15.63 -27.72
C THR A 197 14.09 16.93 -27.99
N GLY A 198 14.41 18.03 -27.30
CA GLY A 198 13.80 19.34 -27.55
C GLY A 198 14.10 20.40 -26.49
N ASP A 199 13.82 21.67 -26.81
CA ASP A 199 13.92 22.79 -25.87
C ASP A 199 12.88 22.62 -24.73
N PRO A 200 13.30 22.57 -23.45
CA PRO A 200 12.40 22.41 -22.30
C PRO A 200 11.43 23.58 -22.10
N SER A 201 11.63 24.69 -22.80
CA SER A 201 10.80 25.90 -22.72
C SER A 201 9.30 25.63 -22.92
N ASN A 202 8.93 24.71 -23.83
CA ASN A 202 7.52 24.35 -24.07
C ASN A 202 6.90 23.56 -22.91
N LEU A 203 7.67 22.67 -22.28
CA LEU A 203 7.20 21.91 -21.12
C LEU A 203 7.03 22.84 -19.91
N ILE A 204 7.98 23.75 -19.72
CA ILE A 204 7.95 24.73 -18.64
C ILE A 204 6.77 25.70 -18.81
N SER A 205 6.53 26.21 -20.03
CA SER A 205 5.39 27.11 -20.29
C SER A 205 4.05 26.44 -20.02
N GLU A 206 3.91 25.15 -20.34
CA GLU A 206 2.64 24.45 -20.17
C GLU A 206 2.33 24.12 -18.71
N VAL A 207 3.33 23.68 -17.95
CA VAL A 207 3.20 23.51 -16.49
C VAL A 207 2.93 24.86 -15.82
N PHE A 208 3.54 25.94 -16.32
CA PHE A 208 3.28 27.30 -15.84
C PHE A 208 1.82 27.73 -16.07
N THR A 209 1.28 27.50 -17.27
CA THR A 209 -0.12 27.77 -17.59
C THR A 209 -1.08 27.01 -16.66
N VAL A 210 -0.78 25.73 -16.37
CA VAL A 210 -1.59 24.90 -15.45
C VAL A 210 -1.60 25.46 -14.04
N ILE A 211 -0.45 25.93 -13.56
CA ILE A 211 -0.33 26.54 -12.23
C ILE A 211 -1.06 27.88 -12.18
N GLN A 212 -0.96 28.72 -13.22
CA GLN A 212 -1.66 30.01 -13.30
C GLN A 212 -3.18 29.86 -13.35
N GLU A 213 -3.67 28.84 -14.05
CA GLU A 213 -5.11 28.56 -14.16
C GLU A 213 -5.67 27.78 -12.96
N GLY A 214 -4.83 27.37 -12.00
CA GLY A 214 -5.25 26.63 -10.82
C GLY A 214 -5.72 25.20 -11.13
N ARG A 215 -5.25 24.61 -12.23
CA ARG A 215 -5.65 23.27 -12.69
C ARG A 215 -4.89 22.19 -11.91
N THR A 216 -5.58 21.13 -11.50
CA THR A 216 -4.97 20.02 -10.74
C THR A 216 -4.43 18.88 -11.61
N SER A 217 -4.54 19.02 -12.93
CA SER A 217 -4.06 18.06 -13.93
C SER A 217 -3.74 18.80 -15.22
N LEU A 218 -2.80 18.23 -15.97
CA LEU A 218 -2.39 18.75 -17.26
C LEU A 218 -3.40 18.33 -18.36
N ASN A 219 -3.51 19.09 -19.46
CA ASN A 219 -4.51 18.82 -20.51
C ASN A 219 -4.23 17.48 -21.22
N PRO A 220 -5.19 16.52 -21.23
CA PRO A 220 -5.00 15.22 -21.89
C PRO A 220 -4.82 15.29 -23.41
N ASP A 221 -5.23 16.38 -24.08
CA ASP A 221 -5.09 16.56 -25.54
C ASP A 221 -3.73 17.14 -25.96
N CYS A 222 -2.79 17.33 -25.03
CA CYS A 222 -1.46 17.82 -25.37
C CYS A 222 -0.64 16.73 -26.07
N GLU A 223 0.12 17.09 -27.12
CA GLU A 223 0.98 16.17 -27.88
C GLU A 223 2.03 15.42 -27.03
N LEU A 224 2.32 15.92 -25.81
CA LEU A 224 3.25 15.33 -24.84
C LEU A 224 2.57 14.43 -23.80
N ALA A 225 1.24 14.39 -23.74
CA ALA A 225 0.49 13.53 -22.83
C ALA A 225 0.43 12.09 -23.37
N VAL A 226 0.80 11.09 -22.56
CA VAL A 226 0.73 9.68 -22.94
C VAL A 226 -0.46 9.02 -22.27
N ASN A 227 -1.31 8.39 -23.07
CA ASN A 227 -2.39 7.55 -22.56
C ASN A 227 -1.82 6.15 -22.22
N LEU A 228 -1.69 5.84 -20.93
CA LEU A 228 -1.05 4.61 -20.41
C LEU A 228 -1.72 3.31 -20.86
N THR A 229 -2.96 3.37 -21.34
CA THR A 229 -3.68 2.21 -21.90
C THR A 229 -2.95 1.59 -23.11
N ASN A 230 -2.06 2.34 -23.77
CA ASN A 230 -1.25 1.84 -24.88
C ASN A 230 0.03 1.09 -24.45
N ILE A 231 0.40 1.13 -23.16
CA ILE A 231 1.56 0.38 -22.62
C ILE A 231 1.10 -0.98 -22.02
N THR A 232 -0.17 -1.10 -21.63
CA THR A 232 -0.72 -2.31 -20.99
C THR A 232 -1.54 -3.21 -21.92
N ASN A 233 -1.88 -2.78 -23.15
CA ASN A 233 -2.64 -3.58 -24.10
C ASN A 233 -1.75 -4.29 -25.14
N THR A 234 -1.18 -5.43 -24.76
CA THR A 234 -0.85 -6.52 -25.70
C THR A 234 -1.21 -7.88 -25.07
N LYS A 235 -2.51 -8.12 -24.87
CA LYS A 235 -3.05 -9.48 -24.83
C LYS A 235 -3.38 -9.90 -26.26
N GLN A 236 -2.69 -10.94 -26.74
CA GLN A 236 -2.88 -11.76 -27.96
C GLN A 236 -1.97 -11.48 -29.16
N SER A 237 -1.50 -12.61 -29.74
CA SER A 237 -0.46 -12.82 -30.76
C SER A 237 0.95 -12.52 -30.25
N ILE A 238 1.84 -13.50 -30.05
CA ILE A 238 2.47 -14.35 -31.08
C ILE A 238 2.93 -15.67 -30.44
N ILE A 239 2.52 -16.80 -31.02
CA ILE A 239 3.24 -18.08 -30.88
C ILE A 239 4.39 -18.03 -31.88
N GLN A 240 5.62 -17.82 -31.40
CA GLN A 240 6.90 -18.32 -31.94
C GLN A 240 8.05 -17.79 -31.07
N PRO A 241 9.16 -18.55 -30.91
CA PRO A 241 10.14 -18.29 -29.86
C PRO A 241 11.00 -17.07 -30.22
N LEU A 242 10.99 -16.07 -29.34
CA LEU A 242 11.78 -14.83 -29.42
C LEU A 242 12.55 -14.64 -28.10
N PRO A 243 13.67 -13.88 -28.13
CA PRO A 243 14.80 -13.97 -27.21
C PRO A 243 14.42 -13.64 -25.76
N ALA A 244 15.19 -14.21 -24.83
CA ALA A 244 15.01 -14.18 -23.37
C ALA A 244 14.31 -12.91 -22.87
N ALA A 245 13.10 -13.06 -22.32
CA ALA A 245 12.35 -12.01 -21.66
C ALA A 245 13.22 -11.34 -20.57
N ALA A 246 13.06 -10.03 -20.37
CA ALA A 246 13.75 -9.31 -19.31
C ALA A 246 13.43 -9.97 -17.94
N PRO A 247 14.42 -10.11 -17.04
CA PRO A 247 14.21 -10.76 -15.75
C PRO A 247 13.14 -10.03 -14.92
N GLU A 248 12.31 -10.78 -14.20
CA GLU A 248 11.26 -10.24 -13.33
C GLU A 248 11.88 -9.35 -12.23
N VAL A 249 11.37 -8.13 -12.08
CA VAL A 249 11.81 -7.20 -11.02
C VAL A 249 11.51 -7.82 -9.65
N PRO A 250 12.51 -7.98 -8.77
CA PRO A 250 12.28 -8.54 -7.44
C PRO A 250 11.46 -7.59 -6.58
N GLY A 251 10.23 -7.99 -6.27
CA GLY A 251 9.31 -7.24 -5.42
C GLY A 251 7.98 -7.95 -5.34
N GLY A 252 7.22 -7.70 -4.26
CA GLY A 252 5.88 -8.22 -4.09
C GLY A 252 5.71 -9.74 -4.22
N GLN A 253 4.54 -10.15 -4.68
CA GLN A 253 4.18 -11.55 -4.90
C GLN A 253 4.77 -12.07 -6.22
N VAL A 254 5.50 -13.18 -6.17
CA VAL A 254 5.91 -13.92 -7.36
C VAL A 254 4.71 -14.53 -8.07
N ASP A 255 4.57 -14.22 -9.36
CA ASP A 255 3.49 -14.72 -10.23
C ASP A 255 3.41 -16.26 -10.20
N LEU A 256 2.19 -16.80 -10.39
CA LEU A 256 1.93 -18.24 -10.36
C LEU A 256 2.69 -18.98 -11.48
N ALA A 257 2.81 -18.38 -12.66
CA ALA A 257 3.50 -18.92 -13.81
C ALA A 257 5.00 -18.57 -13.84
N SER A 258 5.49 -17.74 -12.91
CA SER A 258 6.90 -17.35 -12.89
C SER A 258 7.80 -18.55 -12.65
N ALA A 259 8.76 -18.72 -13.57
CA ALA A 259 9.83 -19.70 -13.42
C ALA A 259 10.76 -19.36 -12.25
N LEU A 260 10.71 -18.16 -11.65
CA LEU A 260 11.62 -17.75 -10.58
C LEU A 260 11.16 -18.15 -9.18
N TYR A 261 10.00 -18.82 -9.04
CA TYR A 261 9.61 -19.40 -7.77
C TYR A 261 10.37 -20.70 -7.47
N ILE A 262 10.95 -20.76 -6.28
CA ILE A 262 11.66 -21.94 -5.78
C ILE A 262 10.83 -22.57 -4.68
N ASP A 263 10.42 -23.82 -4.90
CA ASP A 263 9.73 -24.63 -3.91
C ASP A 263 10.63 -24.89 -2.69
N ARG A 264 10.00 -25.07 -1.53
CA ARG A 264 10.65 -25.41 -0.26
C ARG A 264 10.10 -26.74 0.28
N PRO A 265 10.44 -27.88 -0.35
CA PRO A 265 9.94 -29.16 0.11
C PRO A 265 10.26 -29.40 1.60
N PRO A 266 9.31 -29.91 2.40
CA PRO A 266 7.97 -30.38 2.04
C PRO A 266 6.84 -29.33 2.27
N ILE A 267 7.15 -28.03 2.30
CA ILE A 267 6.19 -26.99 2.72
C ILE A 267 5.01 -26.91 1.77
N GLU A 268 5.25 -26.74 0.47
CA GLU A 268 4.19 -26.62 -0.54
C GLU A 268 3.28 -27.86 -0.54
N SER A 269 3.86 -29.06 -0.55
CA SER A 269 3.10 -30.31 -0.57
C SER A 269 2.20 -30.45 0.67
N ARG A 270 2.71 -30.13 1.87
CA ARG A 270 1.90 -30.14 3.10
C ARG A 270 0.77 -29.13 3.05
N CYS A 271 1.01 -27.94 2.49
CA CYS A 271 -0.03 -26.94 2.32
C CYS A 271 -1.12 -27.41 1.35
N TYR A 272 -0.75 -28.03 0.23
CA TYR A 272 -1.70 -28.58 -0.75
C TYR A 272 -2.52 -29.73 -0.18
N GLU A 273 -1.89 -30.66 0.54
CA GLU A 273 -2.59 -31.73 1.24
C GLU A 273 -3.57 -31.19 2.28
N THR A 274 -3.15 -30.17 3.04
CA THR A 274 -3.96 -29.60 4.12
C THR A 274 -5.13 -28.78 3.58
N ILE A 275 -4.93 -27.96 2.55
CA ILE A 275 -6.02 -27.13 2.03
C ILE A 275 -7.13 -27.94 1.36
N GLY A 276 -6.82 -29.17 0.92
CA GLY A 276 -7.82 -30.12 0.45
C GLY A 276 -8.75 -30.64 1.57
N GLN A 277 -8.34 -30.54 2.84
CA GLN A 277 -9.13 -31.04 3.96
C GLN A 277 -10.36 -30.17 4.25
N PRO A 278 -11.45 -30.75 4.78
CA PRO A 278 -12.61 -29.97 5.19
C PRO A 278 -12.29 -29.10 6.41
N GLY A 279 -12.69 -27.83 6.40
CA GLY A 279 -12.45 -26.92 7.52
C GLY A 279 -10.98 -26.49 7.67
N ALA A 280 -10.15 -26.64 6.64
CA ALA A 280 -8.70 -26.45 6.74
C ALA A 280 -8.31 -25.05 7.25
N LEU A 281 -7.26 -24.99 8.08
CA LEU A 281 -6.64 -23.75 8.54
C LEU A 281 -5.11 -23.88 8.40
N ILE A 282 -4.51 -23.04 7.57
CA ILE A 282 -3.05 -22.96 7.36
C ILE A 282 -2.57 -21.60 7.86
N ARG A 283 -1.48 -21.57 8.61
CA ARG A 283 -0.90 -20.34 9.16
C ARG A 283 0.52 -20.19 8.69
N ILE A 284 0.78 -19.18 7.88
CA ILE A 284 2.09 -18.91 7.31
C ILE A 284 2.72 -17.75 8.08
N LYS A 285 3.86 -18.00 8.71
CA LYS A 285 4.63 -16.99 9.45
C LYS A 285 6.08 -16.96 8.99
N ALA A 286 6.63 -15.76 8.87
CA ALA A 286 8.04 -15.48 8.58
C ALA A 286 8.27 -13.97 8.64
N PRO A 287 9.54 -13.51 8.69
CA PRO A 287 9.86 -12.10 8.42
C PRO A 287 9.31 -11.61 7.08
N ARG A 288 9.25 -10.30 6.86
CA ARG A 288 8.83 -9.76 5.56
C ARG A 288 9.77 -10.23 4.47
N GLN A 289 9.28 -10.22 3.23
CA GLN A 289 10.07 -10.57 2.04
C GLN A 289 10.59 -12.02 1.97
N MET A 290 10.03 -12.93 2.78
CA MET A 290 10.32 -14.37 2.75
C MET A 290 9.44 -15.17 1.76
N GLY A 291 8.58 -14.53 0.97
CA GLY A 291 7.70 -15.22 -0.01
C GLY A 291 6.39 -15.77 0.55
N LYS A 292 5.89 -15.24 1.67
CA LYS A 292 4.65 -15.70 2.31
C LYS A 292 3.42 -15.53 1.39
N THR A 293 3.24 -14.34 0.83
CA THR A 293 2.16 -14.01 -0.12
C THR A 293 2.24 -14.89 -1.37
N SER A 294 3.45 -15.17 -1.87
CA SER A 294 3.66 -16.06 -3.02
C SER A 294 3.26 -17.51 -2.74
N LEU A 295 3.48 -18.00 -1.52
CA LEU A 295 2.99 -19.31 -1.10
C LEU A 295 1.46 -19.30 -0.94
N MET A 296 0.89 -18.27 -0.31
CA MET A 296 -0.57 -18.14 -0.17
C MET A 296 -1.28 -18.19 -1.53
N ALA A 297 -0.82 -17.41 -2.50
CA ALA A 297 -1.39 -17.38 -3.84
C ALA A 297 -1.38 -18.76 -4.51
N ARG A 298 -0.30 -19.53 -4.34
CA ARG A 298 -0.19 -20.90 -4.87
C ARG A 298 -1.14 -21.88 -4.19
N ILE A 299 -1.33 -21.75 -2.88
CA ILE A 299 -2.29 -22.57 -2.13
C ILE A 299 -3.72 -22.24 -2.55
N LEU A 300 -4.05 -20.95 -2.72
CA LEU A 300 -5.33 -20.52 -3.24
C LEU A 300 -5.55 -21.09 -4.65
N HIS A 301 -4.60 -20.92 -5.56
CA HIS A 301 -4.69 -21.47 -6.91
C HIS A 301 -4.89 -23.00 -6.91
N HIS A 302 -4.19 -23.72 -6.04
CA HIS A 302 -4.40 -25.16 -5.89
C HIS A 302 -5.82 -25.50 -5.39
N ALA A 303 -6.36 -24.73 -4.44
CA ALA A 303 -7.73 -24.92 -3.97
C ALA A 303 -8.78 -24.59 -5.05
N GLU A 304 -8.52 -23.58 -5.88
CA GLU A 304 -9.34 -23.21 -7.04
C GLU A 304 -9.40 -24.35 -8.06
N GLN A 305 -8.25 -24.96 -8.38
CA GLN A 305 -8.17 -26.15 -9.25
C GLN A 305 -8.95 -27.35 -8.70
N GLN A 306 -9.17 -27.43 -7.39
CA GLN A 306 -10.01 -28.44 -6.73
C GLN A 306 -11.50 -28.05 -6.65
N GLY A 307 -11.90 -26.95 -7.29
CA GLY A 307 -13.28 -26.47 -7.33
C GLY A 307 -13.71 -25.62 -6.13
N SER A 308 -12.77 -25.13 -5.32
CA SER A 308 -13.05 -24.14 -4.26
C SER A 308 -13.15 -22.74 -4.86
N ARG A 309 -14.06 -21.89 -4.38
CA ARG A 309 -13.97 -20.45 -4.60
C ARG A 309 -12.87 -19.90 -3.72
N THR A 310 -12.04 -19.01 -4.26
CA THR A 310 -10.90 -18.46 -3.53
C THR A 310 -10.97 -16.96 -3.47
N VAL A 311 -10.69 -16.40 -2.30
CA VAL A 311 -10.60 -14.94 -2.09
C VAL A 311 -9.27 -14.65 -1.42
N ALA A 312 -8.50 -13.71 -1.97
CA ALA A 312 -7.30 -13.17 -1.34
C ALA A 312 -7.60 -11.76 -0.82
N LEU A 313 -7.56 -11.58 0.50
CA LEU A 313 -7.78 -10.29 1.13
C LEU A 313 -6.48 -9.81 1.77
N SER A 314 -5.96 -8.68 1.28
CA SER A 314 -4.83 -8.00 1.90
C SER A 314 -5.32 -6.90 2.81
N PHE A 315 -4.87 -6.92 4.07
CA PHE A 315 -5.15 -5.81 4.98
C PHE A 315 -4.38 -4.55 4.63
N GLN A 316 -3.45 -4.55 3.66
CA GLN A 316 -2.82 -3.34 3.13
C GLN A 316 -3.85 -2.34 2.59
N LEU A 317 -4.93 -2.85 2.00
CA LEU A 317 -5.99 -2.04 1.38
C LEU A 317 -6.90 -1.37 2.41
N ALA A 318 -6.86 -1.80 3.67
CA ALA A 318 -7.62 -1.18 4.74
C ALA A 318 -6.99 0.17 5.12
N ASN A 319 -7.79 1.24 5.00
CA ASN A 319 -7.41 2.56 5.48
C ASN A 319 -7.49 2.62 7.01
N LYS A 320 -6.89 3.66 7.63
CA LYS A 320 -6.86 3.81 9.09
C LYS A 320 -8.26 3.84 9.74
N ARG A 321 -9.30 4.29 9.03
CA ARG A 321 -10.67 4.35 9.57
C ARG A 321 -11.28 2.95 9.73
N VAL A 322 -10.87 1.99 8.91
CA VAL A 322 -11.30 0.60 9.02
C VAL A 322 -10.85 0.00 10.36
N PHE A 323 -9.68 0.42 10.87
CA PHE A 323 -9.13 -0.03 12.16
C PHE A 323 -9.63 0.82 13.35
N ALA A 324 -10.75 1.53 13.23
CA ALA A 324 -11.28 2.35 14.32
C ALA A 324 -11.87 1.50 15.47
N ASN A 325 -12.56 0.41 15.15
CA ASN A 325 -13.12 -0.55 16.11
C ASN A 325 -13.46 -1.88 15.41
N SER A 326 -13.74 -2.93 16.20
CA SER A 326 -14.05 -4.28 15.71
C SER A 326 -15.26 -4.31 14.77
N ASP A 327 -16.29 -3.50 15.01
CA ASP A 327 -17.51 -3.49 14.19
C ASP A 327 -17.24 -2.96 12.78
N THR A 328 -16.56 -1.83 12.68
CA THR A 328 -16.16 -1.20 11.42
C THR A 328 -15.23 -2.12 10.63
N PHE A 329 -14.29 -2.76 11.34
CA PHE A 329 -13.37 -3.71 10.75
C PHE A 329 -14.09 -4.93 10.18
N LEU A 330 -14.99 -5.56 10.96
CA LEU A 330 -15.73 -6.75 10.53
C LEU A 330 -16.69 -6.45 9.38
N GLN A 331 -17.28 -5.24 9.36
CA GLN A 331 -18.12 -4.80 8.26
C GLN A 331 -17.30 -4.65 6.98
N TRP A 332 -16.13 -4.00 7.05
CA TRP A 332 -15.20 -3.88 5.93
C TRP A 332 -14.69 -5.26 5.46
N PHE A 333 -14.38 -6.15 6.39
CA PHE A 333 -13.96 -7.52 6.10
C PHE A 333 -15.02 -8.30 5.32
N CYS A 334 -16.27 -8.29 5.80
CA CYS A 334 -17.38 -8.95 5.13
C CYS A 334 -17.70 -8.29 3.78
N ALA A 335 -17.65 -6.95 3.70
CA ALA A 335 -17.86 -6.21 2.46
C ALA A 335 -16.80 -6.55 1.41
N SER A 336 -15.54 -6.66 1.80
CA SER A 336 -14.43 -6.96 0.88
C SER A 336 -14.58 -8.38 0.30
N ILE A 337 -14.91 -9.37 1.14
CA ILE A 337 -15.17 -10.74 0.68
C ILE A 337 -16.43 -10.79 -0.20
N GLY A 338 -17.48 -10.07 0.24
CA GLY A 338 -18.73 -9.97 -0.49
C GLY A 338 -18.56 -9.33 -1.87
N GLN A 339 -17.72 -8.31 -1.98
CA GLN A 339 -17.43 -7.64 -3.25
C GLN A 339 -16.74 -8.58 -4.24
N GLU A 340 -15.69 -9.30 -3.81
CA GLU A 340 -14.98 -10.28 -4.64
C GLU A 340 -15.88 -11.44 -5.10
N LEU A 341 -16.85 -11.83 -4.28
CA LEU A 341 -17.77 -12.92 -4.58
C LEU A 341 -19.08 -12.47 -5.24
N GLY A 342 -19.28 -11.17 -5.49
CA GLY A 342 -20.53 -10.62 -6.03
C GLY A 342 -21.73 -10.74 -5.08
N MET A 343 -21.50 -10.77 -3.76
CA MET A 343 -22.48 -10.97 -2.68
C MET A 343 -22.63 -9.73 -1.77
N LEU A 344 -22.11 -8.57 -2.20
CA LEU A 344 -22.12 -7.34 -1.39
C LEU A 344 -23.54 -6.87 -1.02
N GLU A 345 -24.51 -7.06 -1.92
CA GLU A 345 -25.91 -6.63 -1.73
C GLU A 345 -26.62 -7.31 -0.55
N GLN A 346 -26.10 -8.46 -0.10
CA GLN A 346 -26.69 -9.20 1.03
C GLN A 346 -26.16 -8.74 2.38
N LEU A 347 -25.04 -8.00 2.40
CA LEU A 347 -24.39 -7.57 3.63
C LEU A 347 -25.29 -6.67 4.51
N PRO A 348 -26.01 -5.65 3.97
CA PRO A 348 -26.85 -4.79 4.81
C PRO A 348 -27.88 -5.57 5.63
N LYS A 349 -28.49 -6.61 5.04
CA LYS A 349 -29.50 -7.45 5.73
C LYS A 349 -28.94 -8.18 6.94
N CYS A 350 -27.68 -8.61 6.89
CA CYS A 350 -27.00 -9.23 8.03
C CYS A 350 -26.63 -8.20 9.10
N TRP A 351 -26.32 -6.98 8.68
CA TRP A 351 -25.81 -5.92 9.56
C TRP A 351 -26.91 -5.12 10.26
N GLU A 352 -28.16 -5.19 9.80
CA GLU A 352 -29.33 -4.61 10.49
C GLU A 352 -29.49 -5.11 11.93
N LEU A 353 -29.03 -6.32 12.22
CA LEU A 353 -29.12 -6.94 13.55
C LEU A 353 -27.83 -6.75 14.38
N ALA A 354 -26.82 -6.04 13.89
CA ALA A 354 -25.52 -5.92 14.55
C ALA A 354 -25.64 -5.37 15.98
N ASP A 355 -26.51 -4.40 16.21
CA ASP A 355 -26.76 -3.82 17.55
C ASP A 355 -27.39 -4.81 18.54
N LEU A 356 -28.04 -5.87 18.04
CA LEU A 356 -28.77 -6.86 18.86
C LEU A 356 -27.93 -8.11 19.16
N ILE A 357 -27.17 -8.60 18.18
CA ILE A 357 -26.44 -9.88 18.28
C ILE A 357 -24.91 -9.74 18.21
N GLY A 358 -24.41 -8.53 17.92
CA GLY A 358 -22.99 -8.21 17.79
C GLY A 358 -22.39 -8.57 16.43
N SER A 359 -21.37 -7.81 16.01
CA SER A 359 -20.72 -7.92 14.70
C SER A 359 -20.07 -9.28 14.43
N ASN A 360 -19.58 -9.98 15.47
CA ASN A 360 -19.05 -11.34 15.35
C ASN A 360 -20.13 -12.32 14.86
N GLN A 361 -21.34 -12.22 15.41
CA GLN A 361 -22.45 -13.09 15.03
C GLN A 361 -23.00 -12.71 13.65
N CYS A 362 -23.03 -11.42 13.31
CA CYS A 362 -23.39 -10.95 11.97
C CYS A 362 -22.40 -11.46 10.91
N CYS A 363 -21.10 -11.37 11.17
CA CYS A 363 -20.06 -11.93 10.30
C CYS A 363 -20.24 -13.44 10.09
N LYS A 364 -20.43 -14.18 11.19
CA LYS A 364 -20.73 -15.63 11.13
C LYS A 364 -21.98 -15.91 10.29
N ALA A 365 -23.07 -15.20 10.52
CA ALA A 365 -24.32 -15.38 9.79
C ALA A 365 -24.17 -15.06 8.29
N TYR A 366 -23.44 -14.00 7.96
CA TYR A 366 -23.16 -13.62 6.58
C TYR A 366 -22.40 -14.71 5.82
N ILE A 367 -21.31 -15.21 6.42
CA ILE A 367 -20.52 -16.30 5.85
C ILE A 367 -21.38 -17.56 5.71
N GLU A 368 -22.12 -17.94 6.74
CA GLU A 368 -22.91 -19.18 6.74
C GLU A 368 -24.08 -19.17 5.74
N GLN A 369 -24.87 -18.10 5.74
CA GLN A 369 -26.13 -18.03 4.98
C GLN A 369 -25.90 -17.69 3.52
N TYR A 370 -24.91 -16.84 3.21
CA TYR A 370 -24.71 -16.32 1.85
C TYR A 370 -23.47 -16.91 1.20
N LEU A 371 -22.34 -16.92 1.90
CA LEU A 371 -21.09 -17.37 1.30
C LEU A 371 -20.97 -18.89 1.24
N LEU A 372 -21.53 -19.62 2.22
CA LEU A 372 -21.42 -21.07 2.36
C LEU A 372 -22.76 -21.82 2.15
N SER A 373 -23.71 -21.20 1.43
CA SER A 373 -25.02 -21.80 1.16
C SER A 373 -24.94 -23.25 0.63
N GLU A 374 -26.00 -24.04 0.79
CA GLU A 374 -25.97 -25.48 0.52
C GLU A 374 -25.49 -25.84 -0.89
N SER A 375 -25.90 -25.06 -1.89
CA SER A 375 -25.52 -25.24 -3.30
C SER A 375 -24.14 -24.69 -3.64
N SER A 376 -23.50 -23.97 -2.73
CA SER A 376 -22.25 -23.28 -3.00
C SER A 376 -21.03 -24.21 -2.84
N PRO A 377 -20.00 -24.05 -3.70
CA PRO A 377 -18.74 -24.78 -3.54
C PRO A 377 -18.00 -24.27 -2.30
N PRO A 378 -17.01 -25.05 -1.79
CA PRO A 378 -16.14 -24.62 -0.70
C PRO A 378 -15.55 -23.23 -0.94
N LEU A 379 -15.31 -22.50 0.15
CA LEU A 379 -14.70 -21.17 0.14
C LEU A 379 -13.35 -21.26 0.85
N THR A 380 -12.28 -20.92 0.12
CA THR A 380 -10.94 -20.76 0.67
C THR A 380 -10.58 -19.29 0.73
N LEU A 381 -10.41 -18.77 1.95
CA LEU A 381 -10.07 -17.38 2.18
C LEU A 381 -8.59 -17.26 2.61
N GLY A 382 -7.81 -16.51 1.85
CA GLY A 382 -6.44 -16.13 2.17
C GLY A 382 -6.40 -14.72 2.74
N LEU A 383 -5.87 -14.57 3.96
CA LEU A 383 -5.71 -13.30 4.65
C LEU A 383 -4.23 -12.93 4.69
N ASP A 384 -3.87 -11.86 4.01
CA ASP A 384 -2.51 -11.34 3.95
C ASP A 384 -2.32 -10.12 4.85
N GLU A 385 -1.08 -9.93 5.29
CA GLU A 385 -0.67 -8.86 6.20
C GLU A 385 -1.51 -8.77 7.49
N CYS A 386 -1.85 -9.94 8.06
CA CYS A 386 -2.57 -10.01 9.33
C CYS A 386 -1.82 -9.32 10.49
N ASP A 387 -0.51 -9.09 10.33
CA ASP A 387 0.29 -8.34 11.29
C ASP A 387 -0.10 -6.87 11.45
N ARG A 388 -0.80 -6.27 10.48
CA ARG A 388 -1.37 -4.92 10.63
C ARG A 388 -2.41 -4.83 11.74
N LEU A 389 -3.16 -5.92 11.97
CA LEU A 389 -4.15 -5.95 13.04
C LEU A 389 -3.52 -5.86 14.42
N PHE A 390 -2.28 -6.33 14.57
CA PHE A 390 -1.60 -6.32 15.85
C PHE A 390 -1.45 -4.88 16.39
N GLU A 391 -1.30 -3.88 15.52
CA GLU A 391 -1.26 -2.46 15.92
C GLU A 391 -2.50 -2.01 16.69
N SER A 392 -3.61 -2.75 16.58
CA SER A 392 -4.87 -2.54 17.30
C SER A 392 -5.25 -3.82 18.09
N PRO A 393 -4.73 -4.01 19.31
CA PRO A 393 -4.90 -5.25 20.07
C PRO A 393 -6.36 -5.68 20.29
N GLU A 394 -7.27 -4.73 20.47
CA GLU A 394 -8.71 -5.01 20.62
C GLU A 394 -9.30 -5.69 19.37
N ILE A 395 -9.02 -5.12 18.19
CA ILE A 395 -9.48 -5.67 16.91
C ILE A 395 -8.81 -7.03 16.65
N ALA A 396 -7.51 -7.13 16.94
CA ALA A 396 -6.78 -8.39 16.79
C ALA A 396 -7.40 -9.49 17.64
N ASP A 397 -7.60 -9.25 18.94
CA ASP A 397 -8.15 -10.25 19.87
C ASP A 397 -9.54 -10.72 19.44
N ASP A 398 -10.42 -9.79 19.07
CA ASP A 398 -11.79 -10.12 18.62
C ASP A 398 -11.79 -10.89 17.30
N PHE A 399 -11.06 -10.40 16.29
CA PHE A 399 -11.06 -11.00 14.96
C PHE A 399 -10.39 -12.37 14.94
N PHE A 400 -9.25 -12.51 15.60
CA PHE A 400 -8.56 -13.78 15.71
C PHE A 400 -9.38 -14.79 16.55
N GLY A 401 -10.02 -14.32 17.62
CA GLY A 401 -11.00 -15.11 18.37
C GLY A 401 -12.14 -15.63 17.49
N LEU A 402 -12.69 -14.77 16.62
CA LEU A 402 -13.70 -15.14 15.64
C LEU A 402 -13.18 -16.19 14.65
N LEU A 403 -12.04 -15.99 13.99
CA LEU A 403 -11.48 -16.96 13.03
C LEU A 403 -11.28 -18.34 13.66
N ARG A 404 -10.81 -18.39 14.91
CA ARG A 404 -10.69 -19.63 15.68
C ARG A 404 -12.06 -20.27 15.89
N ALA A 405 -13.06 -19.50 16.32
CA ALA A 405 -14.42 -20.00 16.53
C ALA A 405 -15.03 -20.57 15.23
N LEU A 406 -14.87 -19.86 14.11
CA LEU A 406 -15.34 -20.33 12.79
C LEU A 406 -14.66 -21.63 12.35
N HIS A 407 -13.36 -21.77 12.61
CA HIS A 407 -12.63 -23.03 12.33
C HIS A 407 -13.14 -24.19 13.19
N GLU A 408 -13.41 -23.96 14.49
CA GLU A 408 -13.96 -24.98 15.38
C GLU A 408 -15.38 -25.43 15.01
N GLU A 409 -16.18 -24.55 14.39
CA GLU A 409 -17.51 -24.93 13.88
C GLU A 409 -17.45 -26.04 12.82
N ALA A 410 -16.37 -26.12 12.04
CA ALA A 410 -16.18 -27.18 11.05
C ALA A 410 -16.12 -28.60 11.66
N LYS A 411 -15.79 -28.71 12.96
CA LYS A 411 -15.82 -29.97 13.69
C LYS A 411 -17.24 -30.41 14.07
N ARG A 412 -18.17 -29.46 14.13
CA ARG A 412 -19.55 -29.68 14.62
C ARG A 412 -20.58 -29.69 13.50
N ARG A 413 -20.37 -28.89 12.45
CA ARG A 413 -21.37 -28.64 11.40
C ARG A 413 -20.77 -28.80 10.02
N ASP A 414 -21.44 -29.55 9.16
CA ASP A 414 -20.96 -29.86 7.80
C ASP A 414 -20.88 -28.63 6.89
N ILE A 415 -21.72 -27.62 7.11
CA ILE A 415 -21.64 -26.37 6.34
C ILE A 415 -20.30 -25.66 6.53
N TRP A 416 -19.75 -25.69 7.76
CA TRP A 416 -18.47 -25.05 8.09
C TRP A 416 -17.26 -25.86 7.63
N LYS A 417 -17.44 -27.14 7.29
CA LYS A 417 -16.39 -27.93 6.61
C LYS A 417 -16.05 -27.39 5.22
N LYS A 418 -16.96 -26.61 4.62
CA LYS A 418 -16.72 -25.90 3.35
C LYS A 418 -15.84 -24.66 3.50
N PHE A 419 -15.64 -24.15 4.72
CA PHE A 419 -14.86 -22.96 4.98
C PHE A 419 -13.40 -23.30 5.26
N ARG A 420 -12.47 -22.72 4.49
CA ARG A 420 -11.04 -22.96 4.60
C ARG A 420 -10.30 -21.64 4.72
N LEU A 421 -9.25 -21.60 5.53
CA LEU A 421 -8.54 -20.38 5.89
C LEU A 421 -7.03 -20.53 5.67
N ILE A 422 -6.42 -19.49 5.11
CA ILE A 422 -4.97 -19.30 5.08
C ILE A 422 -4.68 -17.96 5.74
N VAL A 423 -3.93 -17.95 6.83
CA VAL A 423 -3.62 -16.74 7.59
C VAL A 423 -2.12 -16.46 7.47
N VAL A 424 -1.77 -15.33 6.88
CA VAL A 424 -0.40 -14.89 6.66
C VAL A 424 -0.09 -13.71 7.56
N HIS A 425 0.98 -13.81 8.36
CA HIS A 425 1.47 -12.68 9.16
C HIS A 425 2.99 -12.61 9.17
N SER A 426 3.50 -11.39 9.29
CA SER A 426 4.90 -11.12 9.58
C SER A 426 5.23 -11.40 11.05
N THR A 427 6.45 -11.86 11.31
CA THR A 427 7.00 -12.00 12.67
C THR A 427 7.71 -10.73 13.16
N GLU A 428 7.77 -9.67 12.35
CA GLU A 428 8.51 -8.44 12.67
C GLU A 428 7.80 -7.56 13.72
N VAL A 429 6.47 -7.55 13.75
CA VAL A 429 5.67 -6.77 14.72
C VAL A 429 5.30 -7.70 15.88
N TYR A 430 6.01 -7.56 17.01
CA TYR A 430 5.75 -8.37 18.20
C TYR A 430 4.73 -7.67 19.11
N ILE A 431 3.52 -8.24 19.20
CA ILE A 431 2.53 -7.87 20.21
C ILE A 431 2.08 -9.16 20.90
N PRO A 432 2.17 -9.24 22.24
CA PRO A 432 1.74 -10.42 22.97
C PRO A 432 0.21 -10.54 22.85
N LEU A 433 -0.24 -11.48 22.02
CA LEU A 433 -1.65 -11.88 21.98
C LEU A 433 -1.92 -12.95 23.04
N ASP A 434 -3.14 -12.96 23.58
CA ASP A 434 -3.56 -14.00 24.52
C ASP A 434 -3.51 -15.37 23.82
N VAL A 435 -2.64 -16.25 24.33
CA VAL A 435 -2.42 -17.62 23.86
C VAL A 435 -3.73 -18.39 23.75
N ASN A 436 -4.73 -18.10 24.59
CA ASN A 436 -5.99 -18.85 24.62
C ASN A 436 -7.03 -18.36 23.59
N LYS A 437 -6.85 -17.17 23.03
CA LYS A 437 -7.84 -16.54 22.12
C LYS A 437 -7.41 -16.54 20.66
N SER A 438 -6.18 -16.95 20.39
CA SER A 438 -5.61 -16.85 19.06
C SER A 438 -5.82 -18.12 18.20
N PRO A 439 -6.11 -18.01 16.89
CA PRO A 439 -6.08 -19.10 15.94
C PRO A 439 -4.63 -19.57 15.71
N PHE A 440 -3.63 -18.85 16.24
CA PHE A 440 -2.21 -19.22 16.16
C PHE A 440 -1.84 -20.51 16.93
N ASN A 441 -2.81 -21.16 17.58
CA ASN A 441 -2.63 -22.47 18.24
C ASN A 441 -3.42 -23.62 17.59
N VAL A 442 -4.12 -23.37 16.47
CA VAL A 442 -4.90 -24.40 15.73
C VAL A 442 -4.53 -24.40 14.25
N GLY A 443 -4.86 -25.46 13.52
CA GLY A 443 -4.46 -25.62 12.12
C GLY A 443 -2.96 -25.90 11.92
N LEU A 444 -2.52 -25.95 10.66
CA LEU A 444 -1.15 -26.25 10.26
C LEU A 444 -0.26 -25.00 10.39
N PRO A 445 0.76 -24.98 11.27
CA PRO A 445 1.76 -23.93 11.28
C PRO A 445 2.82 -24.16 10.20
N ILE A 446 3.05 -23.15 9.37
CA ILE A 446 4.10 -23.08 8.38
C ILE A 446 5.01 -21.91 8.72
N GLU A 447 6.28 -22.23 9.01
CA GLU A 447 7.34 -21.25 9.15
C GLU A 447 8.23 -21.32 7.91
N LEU A 448 8.37 -20.21 7.18
CA LEU A 448 9.16 -20.22 5.96
C LEU A 448 10.66 -20.05 6.29
N PRO A 449 11.50 -21.02 5.92
CA PRO A 449 12.94 -20.90 6.07
C PRO A 449 13.54 -20.04 4.95
N GLU A 450 14.79 -19.63 5.18
CA GLU A 450 15.69 -19.15 4.14
C GLU A 450 15.93 -20.23 3.07
N PHE A 451 16.28 -19.81 1.87
CA PHE A 451 16.77 -20.71 0.84
C PHE A 451 18.10 -21.35 1.26
N ASN A 452 18.22 -22.65 0.98
CA ASN A 452 19.47 -23.37 1.10
C ASN A 452 20.34 -23.19 -0.16
N LEU A 453 21.59 -23.68 -0.10
CA LEU A 453 22.55 -23.59 -1.20
C LEU A 453 22.02 -24.15 -2.52
N GLN A 454 21.32 -25.29 -2.48
CA GLN A 454 20.79 -25.94 -3.68
C GLN A 454 19.67 -25.10 -4.32
N GLN A 455 18.81 -24.50 -3.50
CA GLN A 455 17.74 -23.62 -3.94
C GLN A 455 18.26 -22.33 -4.57
N VAL A 456 19.29 -21.71 -3.98
CA VAL A 456 19.93 -20.52 -4.57
C VAL A 456 20.68 -20.88 -5.85
N GLN A 457 21.34 -22.04 -5.90
CA GLN A 457 21.99 -22.53 -7.10
C GLN A 457 21.00 -22.81 -8.24
N ASP A 458 19.82 -23.37 -7.93
CA ASP A 458 18.74 -23.53 -8.90
C ASP A 458 18.25 -22.17 -9.39
N LEU A 459 17.96 -21.25 -8.47
CA LEU A 459 17.55 -19.89 -8.81
C LEU A 459 18.55 -19.17 -9.73
N ALA A 460 19.86 -19.28 -9.47
CA ALA A 460 20.90 -18.72 -10.32
C ALA A 460 20.80 -19.24 -11.76
N LYS A 461 20.56 -20.54 -11.94
CA LYS A 461 20.35 -21.15 -13.27
C LYS A 461 19.10 -20.58 -13.96
N ARG A 462 18.02 -20.34 -13.21
CA ARG A 462 16.77 -19.76 -13.75
C ARG A 462 16.94 -18.30 -14.16
N TYR A 463 17.85 -17.56 -13.52
CA TYR A 463 18.32 -16.24 -13.97
C TYR A 463 19.32 -16.31 -15.14
N GLY A 464 19.70 -17.51 -15.62
CA GLY A 464 20.70 -17.66 -16.68
C GLY A 464 22.15 -17.36 -16.23
N LEU A 465 22.39 -17.32 -14.92
CA LEU A 465 23.72 -17.09 -14.35
C LEU A 465 24.48 -18.43 -14.29
N ASN A 466 25.62 -18.48 -14.99
CA ASN A 466 26.53 -19.65 -15.00
C ASN A 466 27.41 -19.71 -13.74
N TRP A 467 26.81 -19.51 -12.57
CA TRP A 467 27.53 -19.48 -11.30
C TRP A 467 27.87 -20.89 -10.80
N SER A 468 29.09 -21.04 -10.29
CA SER A 468 29.49 -22.20 -9.51
C SER A 468 28.98 -22.11 -8.07
N ALA A 469 29.17 -23.20 -7.31
CA ALA A 469 28.85 -23.22 -5.88
C ALA A 469 29.61 -22.15 -5.08
N ARG A 470 30.74 -21.65 -5.60
CA ARG A 470 31.53 -20.59 -4.97
C ARG A 470 30.83 -19.23 -5.04
N GLU A 471 30.38 -18.78 -6.22
CA GLU A 471 29.66 -17.51 -6.35
C GLU A 471 28.34 -17.54 -5.58
N VAL A 472 27.65 -18.69 -5.59
CA VAL A 472 26.44 -18.88 -4.78
C VAL A 472 26.75 -18.75 -3.29
N ALA A 473 27.81 -19.41 -2.81
CA ALA A 473 28.22 -19.32 -1.41
C ALA A 473 28.67 -17.90 -1.02
N GLU A 474 29.26 -17.14 -1.94
CA GLU A 474 29.67 -15.76 -1.73
C GLU A 474 28.45 -14.83 -1.58
N LEU A 475 27.47 -14.92 -2.48
CA LEU A 475 26.21 -14.18 -2.34
C LEU A 475 25.48 -14.57 -1.05
N MET A 476 25.38 -15.87 -0.75
CA MET A 476 24.73 -16.34 0.46
C MET A 476 25.49 -15.96 1.74
N GLY A 477 26.82 -15.85 1.69
CA GLY A 477 27.61 -15.32 2.80
C GLY A 477 27.25 -13.88 3.10
N LEU A 478 27.00 -13.08 2.05
CA LEU A 478 26.59 -11.69 2.15
C LEU A 478 25.17 -11.54 2.71
N VAL A 479 24.17 -12.11 2.04
CA VAL A 479 22.73 -11.84 2.33
C VAL A 479 21.98 -12.98 3.01
N GLY A 480 22.66 -14.09 3.29
CA GLY A 480 22.01 -15.32 3.74
C GLY A 480 21.22 -15.99 2.62
N GLY A 481 20.17 -16.72 2.98
CA GLY A 481 19.23 -17.30 2.03
C GLY A 481 17.92 -16.51 1.93
N ASN A 482 17.91 -15.21 2.26
CA ASN A 482 16.69 -14.41 2.18
C ASN A 482 16.18 -14.36 0.71
N PRO A 483 14.98 -14.88 0.41
CA PRO A 483 14.49 -14.99 -0.97
C PRO A 483 14.49 -13.68 -1.74
N TYR A 484 14.13 -12.57 -1.10
CA TYR A 484 14.09 -11.26 -1.75
C TYR A 484 15.49 -10.70 -1.99
N LEU A 485 16.37 -10.71 -0.99
CA LEU A 485 17.73 -10.18 -1.13
C LEU A 485 18.53 -10.97 -2.16
N VAL A 486 18.39 -12.30 -2.17
CA VAL A 486 19.03 -13.17 -3.17
C VAL A 486 18.54 -12.81 -4.58
N ARG A 487 17.21 -12.69 -4.77
CA ARG A 487 16.65 -12.31 -6.08
C ARG A 487 17.07 -10.91 -6.51
N LEU A 488 17.14 -9.94 -5.61
CA LEU A 488 17.56 -8.57 -5.89
C LEU A 488 19.02 -8.52 -6.37
N GLY A 489 19.92 -9.20 -5.66
CA GLY A 489 21.31 -9.35 -6.09
C GLY A 489 21.43 -10.02 -7.46
N MET A 490 20.73 -11.15 -7.66
CA MET A 490 20.77 -11.87 -8.94
C MET A 490 20.16 -11.08 -10.10
N TYR A 491 19.11 -10.30 -9.86
CA TYR A 491 18.47 -9.46 -10.87
C TYR A 491 19.44 -8.40 -11.42
N HIS A 492 20.10 -7.64 -10.55
CA HIS A 492 21.07 -6.62 -10.97
C HIS A 492 22.30 -7.24 -11.64
N ILE A 493 22.77 -8.40 -11.18
CA ILE A 493 23.91 -9.08 -11.80
C ILE A 493 23.53 -9.68 -13.16
N CYS A 494 22.35 -10.27 -13.30
CA CYS A 494 21.84 -10.79 -14.56
C CYS A 494 21.69 -9.69 -15.63
N ARG A 495 21.31 -8.48 -15.21
CA ARG A 495 21.22 -7.31 -16.09
C ARG A 495 22.57 -6.68 -16.42
N GLN A 496 23.65 -7.13 -15.79
CA GLN A 496 24.99 -6.55 -15.88
C GLN A 496 25.08 -5.12 -15.32
N ASP A 497 24.11 -4.70 -14.50
CA ASP A 497 24.13 -3.41 -13.80
C ASP A 497 25.22 -3.41 -12.70
N LEU A 498 25.53 -4.60 -12.17
CA LEU A 498 26.47 -4.80 -11.06
C LEU A 498 27.20 -6.13 -11.18
N THR A 499 28.45 -6.21 -10.70
CA THR A 499 29.17 -7.48 -10.56
C THR A 499 29.05 -8.03 -9.14
N LEU A 500 29.23 -9.33 -8.95
CA LEU A 500 29.21 -9.93 -7.60
C LEU A 500 30.27 -9.30 -6.68
N ASP A 501 31.47 -9.04 -7.20
CA ASP A 501 32.54 -8.40 -6.43
C ASP A 501 32.14 -7.00 -5.93
N ARG A 502 31.55 -6.17 -6.81
CA ARG A 502 31.07 -4.83 -6.41
C ARG A 502 29.89 -4.91 -5.46
N LEU A 503 28.98 -5.88 -5.65
CA LEU A 503 27.88 -6.12 -4.73
C LEU A 503 28.41 -6.42 -3.32
N VAL A 504 29.41 -7.29 -3.18
CA VAL A 504 30.00 -7.63 -1.88
C VAL A 504 30.66 -6.41 -1.22
N GLN A 505 31.21 -5.47 -1.99
CA GLN A 505 31.87 -4.29 -1.46
C GLN A 505 30.91 -3.14 -1.08
N GLU A 506 29.86 -2.92 -1.87
CA GLU A 506 29.01 -1.72 -1.77
C GLU A 506 27.65 -1.98 -1.10
N SER A 507 27.29 -3.25 -0.89
CA SER A 507 25.94 -3.68 -0.44
C SER A 507 25.50 -3.18 0.94
N ALA A 508 26.41 -3.06 1.90
CA ALA A 508 26.11 -2.62 3.26
C ALA A 508 26.11 -1.09 3.43
N THR A 509 25.88 -0.34 2.35
CA THR A 509 25.90 1.13 2.35
C THR A 509 24.52 1.72 2.07
N GLU A 510 24.34 3.01 2.37
CA GLU A 510 23.10 3.75 2.06
C GLU A 510 22.81 3.90 0.56
N ALA A 511 23.81 3.67 -0.29
CA ALA A 511 23.70 3.71 -1.75
C ALA A 511 23.64 2.32 -2.41
N GLY A 512 23.86 1.25 -1.62
CA GLY A 512 23.84 -0.12 -2.13
C GLY A 512 22.43 -0.60 -2.46
N ILE A 513 22.31 -1.63 -3.28
CA ILE A 513 21.00 -2.14 -3.75
C ILE A 513 20.08 -2.64 -2.63
N TYR A 514 20.62 -2.91 -1.44
CA TYR A 514 19.85 -3.36 -0.27
C TYR A 514 19.48 -2.22 0.70
N SER A 515 19.79 -0.97 0.36
CA SER A 515 19.64 0.19 1.25
C SER A 515 18.23 0.31 1.81
N ASP A 516 17.20 0.15 0.99
CA ASP A 516 15.80 0.33 1.43
C ASP A 516 15.40 -0.74 2.45
N HIS A 517 15.82 -1.99 2.22
CA HIS A 517 15.64 -3.07 3.17
C HIS A 517 16.35 -2.80 4.50
N LEU A 518 17.60 -2.32 4.45
CA LEU A 518 18.41 -2.04 5.63
C LEU A 518 17.88 -0.85 6.44
N ARG A 519 17.54 0.25 5.76
CA ARG A 519 16.94 1.45 6.38
C ARG A 519 15.63 1.12 7.08
N ARG A 520 14.79 0.26 6.50
CA ARG A 520 13.55 -0.21 7.14
C ARG A 520 13.82 -0.92 8.45
N HIS A 521 14.82 -1.81 8.49
CA HIS A 521 15.17 -2.48 9.74
C HIS A 521 15.76 -1.51 10.77
N LEU A 522 16.62 -0.57 10.34
CA LEU A 522 17.15 0.48 11.23
C LEU A 522 16.02 1.31 11.84
N TRP A 523 15.09 1.80 11.03
CA TRP A 523 13.91 2.52 11.48
C TRP A 523 13.05 1.75 12.49
N ASN A 524 12.91 0.44 12.30
CA ASN A 524 12.17 -0.40 13.25
C ASN A 524 12.93 -0.58 14.58
N LEU A 525 14.26 -0.65 14.56
CA LEU A 525 15.09 -0.69 15.76
C LEU A 525 15.09 0.65 16.50
N GLU A 526 15.07 1.77 15.79
CA GLU A 526 15.01 3.13 16.36
C GLU A 526 13.80 3.40 17.24
N LYS A 527 12.70 2.67 17.02
CA LYS A 527 11.51 2.74 17.87
C LYS A 527 11.73 2.12 19.27
N TYR A 528 12.75 1.27 19.44
CA TYR A 528 12.96 0.47 20.65
C TYR A 528 14.44 0.46 21.04
N ALA A 529 14.84 1.35 21.95
CA ALA A 529 16.23 1.52 22.38
C ALA A 529 16.91 0.20 22.81
N GLU A 530 16.23 -0.64 23.60
CA GLU A 530 16.80 -1.93 24.05
C GLU A 530 17.08 -2.91 22.90
N LEU A 531 16.27 -2.90 21.83
CA LEU A 531 16.50 -3.74 20.65
C LEU A 531 17.64 -3.20 19.80
N MET A 532 17.75 -1.87 19.70
CA MET A 532 18.87 -1.22 19.02
C MET A 532 20.19 -1.55 19.71
N GLU A 533 20.28 -1.41 21.03
CA GLU A 533 21.48 -1.75 21.81
C GLU A 533 21.85 -3.23 21.65
N ALA A 534 20.86 -4.13 21.78
CA ALA A 534 21.07 -5.56 21.60
C ALA A 534 21.54 -5.92 20.19
N MET A 535 21.02 -5.25 19.15
CA MET A 535 21.48 -5.44 17.78
C MET A 535 22.90 -4.91 17.59
N GLY A 536 23.24 -3.78 18.19
CA GLY A 536 24.61 -3.23 18.21
C GLY A 536 25.60 -4.19 18.87
N GLU A 537 25.22 -4.80 20.00
CA GLU A 537 26.04 -5.81 20.68
C GLU A 537 26.30 -7.03 19.78
N VAL A 538 25.25 -7.53 19.12
CA VAL A 538 25.35 -8.68 18.19
C VAL A 538 26.16 -8.35 16.94
N ALA A 539 26.04 -7.14 16.38
CA ALA A 539 26.77 -6.72 15.17
C ALA A 539 28.26 -6.48 15.42
N ASN A 540 28.61 -6.02 16.63
CA ASN A 540 29.99 -5.73 17.03
C ASN A 540 30.75 -6.96 17.54
N ALA A 541 30.03 -7.99 17.99
CA ALA A 541 30.68 -9.19 18.52
C ALA A 541 31.28 -10.07 17.42
N SER A 542 32.49 -10.58 17.67
CA SER A 542 33.16 -11.58 16.84
C SER A 542 32.68 -13.02 17.11
N GLN A 543 31.93 -13.23 18.19
CA GLN A 543 31.39 -14.52 18.63
C GLN A 543 29.90 -14.36 18.98
N PRO A 544 29.10 -15.44 18.93
CA PRO A 544 27.69 -15.39 19.30
C PRO A 544 27.45 -14.84 20.72
N VAL A 545 26.54 -13.88 20.84
CA VAL A 545 26.25 -13.12 22.07
C VAL A 545 25.03 -13.68 22.78
N ARG A 546 25.09 -13.81 24.11
CA ARG A 546 23.93 -14.24 24.90
C ARG A 546 23.10 -13.05 25.35
N LEU A 547 22.08 -12.72 24.58
CA LEU A 547 21.09 -11.69 24.91
C LEU A 547 20.04 -12.19 25.91
N LYS A 548 19.30 -11.25 26.52
CA LYS A 548 18.04 -11.58 27.22
C LYS A 548 17.10 -12.29 26.24
N SER A 549 16.42 -13.35 26.70
CA SER A 549 15.59 -14.22 25.85
C SER A 549 14.55 -13.44 25.02
N GLU A 550 13.93 -12.42 25.60
CA GLU A 550 12.95 -11.58 24.91
C GLU A 550 13.57 -10.79 23.75
N LEU A 551 14.74 -10.17 23.96
CA LEU A 551 15.44 -9.39 22.94
C LEU A 551 15.95 -10.28 21.82
N GLY A 552 16.56 -11.42 22.16
CA GLY A 552 17.03 -12.41 21.17
C GLY A 552 15.87 -12.97 20.34
N PHE A 553 14.73 -13.26 20.97
CA PHE A 553 13.53 -13.70 20.27
C PHE A 553 12.97 -12.63 19.33
N LYS A 554 12.87 -11.37 19.78
CA LYS A 554 12.38 -10.24 18.98
C LYS A 554 13.28 -10.00 17.76
N LEU A 555 14.60 -9.91 17.95
CA LEU A 555 15.55 -9.73 16.84
C LEU A 555 15.52 -10.90 15.84
N ASN A 556 15.35 -12.13 16.34
CA ASN A 556 15.23 -13.30 15.46
C ASN A 556 13.92 -13.27 14.65
N SER A 557 12.83 -12.82 15.28
CA SER A 557 11.50 -12.66 14.66
C SER A 557 11.49 -11.52 13.63
N MET A 558 12.31 -10.48 13.85
CA MET A 558 12.58 -9.44 12.85
C MET A 558 13.43 -9.93 11.67
N GLY A 559 13.99 -11.14 11.74
CA GLY A 559 14.86 -11.67 10.71
C GLY A 559 16.29 -11.14 10.74
N LEU A 560 16.72 -10.47 11.80
CA LEU A 560 18.04 -9.82 11.88
C LEU A 560 19.15 -10.71 12.44
N VAL A 561 18.79 -11.62 13.34
CA VAL A 561 19.73 -12.54 13.99
C VAL A 561 19.33 -14.00 13.76
N LYS A 562 20.28 -14.91 13.98
CA LYS A 562 20.05 -16.36 14.11
C LYS A 562 20.33 -16.77 15.56
N LEU A 563 19.44 -17.60 16.10
CA LEU A 563 19.62 -18.23 17.41
C LEU A 563 20.39 -19.54 17.23
N GLN A 564 21.52 -19.67 17.95
CA GLN A 564 22.32 -20.88 18.05
C GLN A 564 22.39 -21.29 19.52
N GLY A 565 21.55 -22.24 19.92
CA GLY A 565 21.31 -22.51 21.34
C GLY A 565 20.74 -21.26 22.04
N ASN A 566 21.45 -20.77 23.06
CA ASN A 566 21.08 -19.55 23.81
C ASN A 566 21.80 -18.29 23.32
N SER A 567 22.59 -18.38 22.25
CA SER A 567 23.35 -17.26 21.72
C SER A 567 22.77 -16.75 20.41
N CYS A 568 22.97 -15.46 20.14
CA CYS A 568 22.54 -14.72 18.96
C CYS A 568 23.75 -14.37 18.11
N SER A 569 23.62 -14.50 16.79
CA SER A 569 24.61 -14.03 15.82
C SER A 569 23.88 -13.28 14.70
N PRO A 570 24.54 -12.32 14.01
CA PRO A 570 23.93 -11.67 12.85
C PRO A 570 23.47 -12.72 11.84
N ARG A 571 22.30 -12.51 11.22
CA ARG A 571 21.73 -13.50 10.29
C ARG A 571 22.59 -13.67 9.03
N CYS A 572 23.21 -12.59 8.57
CA CYS A 572 24.10 -12.55 7.43
C CYS A 572 25.14 -11.43 7.59
N LYS A 573 26.19 -11.46 6.76
CA LYS A 573 27.28 -10.47 6.79
C LYS A 573 26.77 -9.05 6.51
N LEU A 574 25.81 -8.90 5.60
CA LEU A 574 25.18 -7.62 5.27
C LEU A 574 24.67 -6.90 6.53
N TYR A 575 23.93 -7.61 7.39
CA TYR A 575 23.43 -7.03 8.63
C TYR A 575 24.56 -6.75 9.62
N ALA A 576 25.53 -7.65 9.74
CA ALA A 576 26.67 -7.44 10.62
C ALA A 576 27.43 -6.15 10.28
N GLU A 577 27.68 -5.90 8.99
CA GLU A 577 28.41 -4.73 8.51
C GLU A 577 27.59 -3.44 8.63
N TYR A 578 26.34 -3.45 8.15
CA TYR A 578 25.49 -2.25 8.18
C TYR A 578 25.18 -1.80 9.60
N PHE A 579 24.77 -2.72 10.49
CA PHE A 579 24.43 -2.34 11.87
C PHE A 579 25.68 -2.07 12.72
N ARG A 580 26.85 -2.62 12.36
CA ARG A 580 28.10 -2.19 12.96
C ARG A 580 28.39 -0.73 12.61
N ASP A 581 28.29 -0.33 11.36
CA ASP A 581 28.49 1.07 10.96
C ASP A 581 27.47 2.01 11.65
N ARG A 582 26.19 1.64 11.65
CA ARG A 582 25.10 2.51 12.10
C ARG A 582 24.88 2.55 13.61
N LEU A 583 25.16 1.45 14.32
CA LEU A 583 24.86 1.29 15.74
C LEU A 583 26.11 1.25 16.63
N SER A 584 27.31 1.35 16.07
CA SER A 584 28.50 1.61 16.88
C SER A 584 28.38 3.01 17.49
N GLN A 585 28.30 3.09 18.82
CA GLN A 585 28.38 4.37 19.50
C GLN A 585 29.73 5.05 19.17
N PRO A 586 29.77 6.37 18.93
CA PRO A 586 31.00 7.13 19.13
C PRO A 586 31.44 7.11 20.60
#